data_AF-A0A2R4WLL3-F1
#
_entry.id   AF-A0A2R4WLL3-F1
#
_cell.length_a   1.000
_cell.length_b   1.000
_cell.length_c   1.000
_cell.angle_alpha   90.00
_cell.angle_beta   90.00
_cell.angle_gamma   90.00
#
_symmetry.space_group_name_H-M   'P 1'
#
loop_
_entity.id
_entity.type
_entity.pdbx_description
1 polymer ?
#
loop_
_entity_poly.entity_id
_entity_poly.type
_entity_poly.pdbx_seq_one_letter_code
_entity_poly.pdbx_strand_id
1 'polypeptide(L)' 'MPTSHVEAWIFGPDIRSSVKGVYRDGEPIGRVRRWRAEDSDDLTGEWFTVERRRSGLYVPREDMHEEFQDALERIA' A
#
# COMPACT_ATOMS: atom_id res chain seq x y z
N MET A 1 3.68 2.30 -19.11
CA MET A 1 2.29 2.77 -18.90
C MET A 1 2.19 3.39 -17.51
N PRO A 2 1.60 4.59 -17.36
CA PRO A 2 1.42 5.22 -16.06
C PRO A 2 0.47 4.40 -15.18
N THR A 3 0.81 4.24 -13.90
CA THR A 3 -0.07 3.64 -12.89
C THR A 3 -0.94 4.73 -12.25
N SER A 4 -2.21 4.42 -12.02
CA SER A 4 -3.13 5.27 -11.25
C SER A 4 -3.47 4.60 -9.91
N HIS A 5 -3.96 5.39 -8.96
CA HIS A 5 -4.37 4.89 -7.65
C HIS A 5 -5.63 5.61 -7.20
N VAL A 6 -6.42 4.96 -6.35
CA VAL A 6 -7.57 5.63 -5.72
C VAL A 6 -7.08 6.73 -4.77
N GLU A 7 -7.77 7.86 -4.74
CA GLU A 7 -7.39 8.97 -3.85
C GLU A 7 -7.57 8.59 -2.38
N ALA A 8 -8.68 7.90 -2.08
CA ALA A 8 -9.06 7.51 -0.73
C ALA A 8 -8.24 6.31 -0.21
N TRP A 9 -7.87 6.39 1.07
CA TRP A 9 -7.40 5.25 1.85
C TRP A 9 -8.61 4.52 2.46
N ILE A 10 -8.68 3.21 2.29
CA ILE A 10 -9.72 2.36 2.87
C ILE A 10 -9.12 1.64 4.07
N PHE A 11 -9.84 1.49 5.18
CA PHE A 11 -9.34 0.71 6.31
C PHE A 11 -8.98 -0.71 5.86
N GLY A 12 -7.78 -1.14 6.22
CA GLY A 12 -7.34 -2.51 5.98
C GLY A 12 -7.99 -3.47 6.97
N PRO A 13 -7.72 -4.77 6.85
CA PRO A 13 -8.16 -5.76 7.84
C PRO A 13 -7.57 -5.48 9.22
N ASP A 14 -6.37 -4.89 9.28
CA ASP A 14 -5.74 -4.44 10.51
C ASP A 14 -6.17 -3.00 10.82
N ILE A 15 -6.65 -2.74 12.05
CA ILE A 15 -7.10 -1.42 12.51
C ILE A 15 -6.01 -0.34 12.41
N ARG A 16 -4.75 -0.77 12.40
CA ARG A 16 -3.55 0.08 12.26
C ARG A 16 -3.10 0.24 10.81
N SER A 17 -3.90 -0.24 9.86
CA SER A 17 -3.56 -0.20 8.44
C SER A 17 -4.65 0.41 7.59
N SER A 18 -4.24 1.04 6.50
CA SER A 18 -5.14 1.45 5.43
C SER A 18 -4.58 1.00 4.10
N VAL A 19 -5.44 0.64 3.15
CA VAL A 19 -5.05 0.21 1.81
C VAL A 19 -5.50 1.20 0.75
N LYS A 20 -4.71 1.29 -0.31
CA LYS A 20 -4.97 2.11 -1.49
C LYS A 20 -4.74 1.28 -2.73
N GLY A 21 -5.80 1.02 -3.49
CA GLY A 21 -5.75 0.23 -4.72
C GLY A 21 -4.95 0.94 -5.81
N VAL A 22 -4.16 0.15 -6.56
CA VAL A 22 -3.31 0.60 -7.66
C VAL A 22 -3.73 -0.09 -8.94
N TYR A 23 -3.85 0.70 -10.01
CA TYR A 23 -4.39 0.32 -11.30
C TYR A 23 -3.42 0.69 -12.41
N ARG A 24 -3.46 -0.09 -13.49
CA ARG A 24 -2.78 0.19 -14.74
C ARG A 24 -3.76 -0.10 -15.86
N ASP A 25 -3.98 0.88 -16.74
CA ASP A 25 -4.94 0.76 -17.84
C ASP A 25 -6.36 0.37 -17.38
N GLY A 26 -6.77 0.83 -16.18
CA GLY A 26 -8.06 0.48 -15.57
C GLY A 26 -8.09 -0.89 -14.89
N GLU A 27 -7.06 -1.71 -15.06
CA GLU A 27 -6.96 -3.02 -14.41
C GLU A 27 -6.25 -2.91 -13.05
N PRO A 28 -6.81 -3.51 -11.99
CA PRO A 28 -6.17 -3.56 -10.67
C PRO A 28 -4.93 -4.46 -10.69
N ILE A 29 -3.75 -3.87 -10.46
CA ILE A 29 -2.47 -4.59 -10.44
C ILE A 29 -1.93 -4.85 -9.03
N GLY A 30 -2.48 -4.16 -8.03
CA GLY A 30 -2.08 -4.32 -6.64
C GLY A 30 -2.71 -3.29 -5.73
N ARG A 31 -2.18 -3.17 -4.52
CA ARG A 31 -2.52 -2.13 -3.56
C ARG A 31 -1.30 -1.80 -2.70
N VAL A 32 -1.20 -0.55 -2.29
CA VAL A 32 -0.27 -0.14 -1.24
C VAL A 32 -1.01 -0.20 0.07
N ARG A 33 -0.37 -0.76 1.10
CA ARG A 33 -0.86 -0.74 2.47
C ARG A 33 0.01 0.20 3.28
N ARG A 34 -0.62 1.11 4.00
CA ARG A 34 -0.03 2.06 4.92
C ARG A 34 -0.24 1.56 6.34
N TRP A 35 0.82 1.55 7.12
CA TRP A 35 0.84 1.13 8.51
C TRP A 35 1.14 2.34 9.41
N ARG A 36 0.63 2.31 10.64
CA ARG A 36 0.86 3.35 11.63
C ARG A 36 1.28 2.73 12.95
N ALA A 37 2.36 3.22 13.54
CA ALA A 37 2.73 2.92 14.92
C ALA A 37 1.71 3.52 15.91
N GLU A 38 1.57 2.89 17.08
CA GLU A 38 0.61 3.29 18.13
C GLU A 38 1.28 4.04 19.31
N ASP A 39 2.61 4.07 19.39
CA ASP A 39 3.31 4.54 20.59
C ASP A 39 3.56 6.06 20.58
N SER A 40 3.34 6.68 21.75
CA SER A 40 3.21 8.15 21.91
C SER A 40 4.51 8.87 22.31
N ASP A 41 5.63 8.18 22.38
CA ASP A 41 6.91 8.79 22.78
C ASP A 41 7.97 8.84 21.67
N ASP A 42 7.84 8.03 20.63
CA ASP A 42 8.84 7.95 19.56
C ASP A 42 8.14 7.99 18.20
N LEU A 43 8.34 9.11 17.50
CA LEU A 43 8.11 9.38 16.07
C LEU A 43 7.03 8.51 15.40
N THR A 44 5.90 9.15 15.10
CA THR A 44 4.82 8.72 14.19
C THR A 44 5.34 7.92 12.98
N GLY A 45 5.62 6.63 13.18
CA GLY A 45 6.19 5.76 12.16
C GLY A 45 5.08 5.36 11.22
N GLU A 46 4.96 6.05 10.10
CA GLU A 46 4.16 5.61 8.96
C GLU A 46 5.10 4.88 8.01
N TRP A 47 4.74 3.63 7.66
CA TRP A 47 5.47 2.87 6.64
C TRP A 47 4.49 2.19 5.70
N PHE A 48 4.98 1.83 4.53
CA PHE A 48 4.21 1.31 3.43
C PHE A 48 4.73 -0.06 3.02
N THR A 49 3.80 -0.97 2.76
CA THR A 49 4.09 -2.28 2.19
C THR A 49 3.27 -2.46 0.93
N VAL A 50 3.74 -3.31 0.03
CA VAL A 50 3.13 -3.53 -1.28
C VAL A 50 2.41 -4.87 -1.32
N GLU A 51 1.21 -4.91 -1.88
CA GLU A 51 0.52 -6.15 -2.18
C GLU A 51 0.24 -6.22 -3.70
N ARG A 52 0.91 -7.14 -4.42
CA ARG A 52 0.68 -7.32 -5.86
C ARG A 52 -0.49 -8.27 -6.09
N ARG A 53 -1.31 -7.98 -7.10
CA ARG A 53 -2.39 -8.88 -7.49
C ARG A 53 -1.83 -10.03 -8.34
N ARG A 54 -2.00 -11.27 -7.88
CA ARG A 54 -1.66 -12.50 -8.61
C ARG A 54 -2.82 -13.49 -8.52
N SER A 55 -3.26 -14.01 -9.67
CA SER A 55 -4.34 -15.01 -9.75
C SER A 55 -5.60 -14.64 -8.95
N GLY A 56 -5.96 -13.35 -8.96
CA GLY A 56 -7.13 -12.84 -8.22
C GLY A 56 -6.91 -12.53 -6.73
N LEU A 57 -5.75 -12.85 -6.18
CA LEU A 57 -5.39 -12.61 -4.78
C LEU A 57 -4.38 -11.46 -4.64
N TYR A 58 -4.43 -10.74 -3.53
CA TYR A 58 -3.40 -9.77 -3.15
C TYR A 58 -2.32 -10.48 -2.35
N VAL A 59 -1.11 -10.55 -2.91
CA VAL A 59 0.04 -11.19 -2.28
C VAL A 59 0.96 -10.09 -1.71
N PRO A 60 1.15 -10.03 -0.39
CA PRO A 60 2.07 -9.08 0.21
C PRO A 60 3.51 -9.35 -0.24
N ARG A 61 4.25 -8.27 -0.47
CA ARG A 61 5.69 -8.25 -0.55
C ARG A 61 6.22 -7.74 0.78
N GLU A 62 7.23 -8.41 1.30
CA GLU A 62 7.87 -8.08 2.58
C GLU A 62 8.77 -6.83 2.49
N ASP A 63 8.69 -6.09 1.39
CA ASP A 63 9.38 -4.82 1.19
C ASP A 63 8.66 -3.71 2.00
N MET A 64 9.40 -3.07 2.91
CA MET A 64 8.96 -1.93 3.70
C MET A 64 9.51 -0.63 3.12
N HIS A 65 8.67 0.39 3.06
CA HIS A 65 9.00 1.70 2.49
C HIS A 65 8.57 2.82 3.45
N GLU A 66 9.39 3.85 3.59
CA GLU A 66 9.05 5.03 4.40
C GLU A 66 8.11 5.97 3.62
N GLU A 67 8.20 5.97 2.29
CA GLU A 67 7.38 6.82 1.42
C GLU A 67 6.37 6.02 0.58
N PHE A 68 5.20 6.61 0.37
CA PHE A 68 4.15 6.03 -0.48
C PHE A 68 4.61 5.88 -1.95
N GLN A 69 5.39 6.84 -2.46
CA GLN A 69 5.85 6.82 -3.86
C GLN A 69 6.80 5.65 -4.11
N ASP A 70 7.74 5.39 -3.19
CA ASP A 70 8.63 4.23 -3.28
C ASP A 70 7.85 2.91 -3.35
N ALA A 71 6.83 2.76 -2.49
CA ALA A 71 5.96 1.59 -2.50
C ALA A 71 5.16 1.48 -3.82
N LEU A 72 4.69 2.61 -4.35
CA LEU A 72 3.96 2.66 -5.61
C LEU A 72 4.84 2.21 -6.80
N GLU A 73 6.09 2.65 -6.85
CA GLU A 73 7.05 2.25 -7.88
C GLU A 73 7.35 0.74 -7.84
N ARG A 74 7.30 0.10 -6.67
CA ARG A 74 7.47 -1.36 -6.55
C ARG A 74 6.26 -2.17 -7.00
N ILE A 75 5.10 -1.55 -7.22
CA ILE A 75 3.94 -2.21 -7.83
C ILE A 75 4.04 -2.25 -9.36
N ALA A 76 4.59 -1.19 -9.95
CA ALA A 76 4.70 -1.00 -11.39
C ALA A 76 5.50 -2.11 -12.11
#